data_AF-A0A258TSE0-F1
#
_entry.id   AF-A0A258TSE0-F1
#
_cell.length_a   1.000
_cell.length_b   1.000
_cell.length_c   1.000
_cell.angle_alpha   90.00
_cell.angle_beta   90.00
_cell.angle_gamma   90.00
#
_symmetry.space_group_name_H-M   'P 1'
#
loop_
_entity.id
_entity.type
_entity.pdbx_description
1 polymer ?
#
loop_
_entity_poly.entity_id
_entity_poly.type
_entity_poly.pdbx_seq_one_letter_code
_entity_poly.pdbx_strand_id
1 'polypeptide(L)'
;MEAGLGEKLKALRLSKNLDQKTLAERAGLSVRALRNLEGGQGSTVKTLVSVLRALGRHEWLNTIAPIATINPLALTREAQPRQRASHSRRTRSGA
;
A
#
# COMPACT_ATOMS: atom_id res chain seq x y z
N MET A 1 4.13 17.20 6.05
CA MET A 1 3.53 15.87 5.79
C MET A 1 3.69 14.94 6.99
N GLU A 2 4.93 14.65 7.43
CA GLU A 2 5.17 13.72 8.55
C GLU A 2 4.63 14.21 9.90
N ALA A 3 4.80 15.49 10.24
CA ALA A 3 4.25 16.06 11.48
C ALA A 3 2.72 15.93 11.58
N GLY A 4 2.00 16.09 10.47
CA GLY A 4 0.54 15.94 10.44
C GLY A 4 0.10 14.48 10.64
N LEU A 5 0.89 13.51 10.17
CA LEU A 5 0.65 12.10 10.47
C LEU A 5 0.92 11.79 11.95
N GLY A 6 2.04 12.31 12.48
CA GLY A 6 2.42 12.17 13.89
C GLY A 6 1.36 12.69 14.85
N GLU A 7 0.82 13.89 14.60
CA GLU A 7 -0.26 14.46 15.41
C GLU A 7 -1.55 13.63 15.35
N LYS A 8 -1.90 13.05 14.19
CA LYS A 8 -3.06 12.13 14.09
C LYS A 8 -2.85 10.86 14.91
N LEU A 9 -1.65 10.28 14.89
CA LEU A 9 -1.30 9.11 15.71
C LEU A 9 -1.36 9.44 17.20
N LYS A 10 -0.83 10.60 17.61
CA LYS A 10 -0.90 11.11 18.98
C LYS A 10 -2.35 11.30 19.44
N ALA A 11 -3.19 11.94 18.62
CA ALA A 11 -4.60 12.12 18.92
C ALA A 11 -5.32 10.77 19.08
N LEU A 12 -5.03 9.79 18.21
CA LEU A 12 -5.58 8.44 18.31
C LEU A 12 -5.09 7.67 19.54
N ARG A 13 -3.83 7.88 19.95
CA ARG A 13 -3.30 7.31 21.20
C ARG A 13 -4.05 7.89 22.40
N LEU A 14 -4.22 9.21 22.43
CA LEU A 14 -4.89 9.92 23.53
C LEU A 14 -6.38 9.54 23.61
N SER A 15 -7.09 9.38 22.49
CA SER A 15 -8.48 8.93 22.49
C SER A 15 -8.68 7.50 23.01
N LYS A 16 -7.60 6.71 23.04
CA LYS A 16 -7.56 5.38 23.66
C LYS A 16 -7.05 5.39 25.11
N ASN A 17 -6.83 6.56 25.71
CA ASN A 17 -6.28 6.74 27.06
C ASN A 17 -4.94 6.02 27.27
N LEU A 18 -4.08 6.01 26.26
CA LEU A 18 -2.74 5.41 26.35
C LEU A 18 -1.68 6.49 26.55
N ASP A 19 -0.79 6.31 27.51
CA ASP A 19 0.44 7.10 27.58
C ASP A 19 1.47 6.59 26.54
N GLN A 20 2.55 7.35 26.33
CA GLN A 20 3.59 6.96 25.36
C GLN A 20 4.33 5.69 25.79
N LYS A 21 4.51 5.48 27.10
CA LYS A 21 5.22 4.30 27.62
C LYS A 21 4.45 3.02 27.29
N THR A 22 3.17 2.97 27.64
CA THR A 22 2.28 1.85 27.40
C THR A 22 2.15 1.53 25.92
N LEU A 23 2.00 2.54 25.05
CA LEU A 23 1.92 2.29 23.62
C LEU A 23 3.25 1.79 23.05
N ALA A 24 4.37 2.36 23.49
CA ALA A 24 5.70 1.94 23.05
C ALA A 24 5.97 0.47 23.44
N GLU A 25 5.62 0.08 24.66
CA GLU A 25 5.71 -1.31 25.13
C GLU A 25 4.85 -2.25 24.28
N ARG A 26 3.58 -1.90 24.02
CA ARG A 26 2.68 -2.68 23.15
C ARG A 26 3.20 -2.82 21.71
N ALA A 27 3.89 -1.79 21.22
CA ALA A 27 4.45 -1.76 19.88
C ALA A 27 5.85 -2.41 19.80
N GLY A 28 6.47 -2.79 20.93
CA GLY A 28 7.84 -3.30 20.98
C GLY A 28 8.89 -2.25 20.58
N LEU A 29 8.67 -1.00 20.97
CA LEU A 29 9.51 0.16 20.61
C LEU A 29 10.03 0.88 21.85
N SER A 30 11.09 1.68 21.68
CA SER A 30 11.49 2.63 22.71
C SER A 30 10.53 3.83 22.74
N VAL A 31 10.34 4.42 23.93
CA VAL A 31 9.53 5.65 24.08
C VAL A 31 10.05 6.78 23.19
N ARG A 32 11.38 6.87 23.02
CA ARG A 32 12.01 7.85 22.13
C ARG A 32 11.59 7.64 20.67
N ALA A 33 11.52 6.39 20.19
CA ALA A 33 11.08 6.11 18.82
C ALA A 33 9.62 6.51 18.60
N LEU A 34 8.73 6.21 19.56
CA LEU A 34 7.33 6.65 19.50
C LEU A 34 7.22 8.19 19.52
N ARG A 35 7.98 8.87 20.39
CA ARG A 35 7.98 10.32 20.47
C ARG A 35 8.45 10.97 19.16
N ASN A 36 9.49 10.42 18.53
CA ASN A 36 9.97 10.92 17.24
C ASN A 36 8.92 10.71 16.13
N LEU A 37 8.22 9.58 16.13
CA LEU A 37 7.12 9.33 15.20
C LEU A 37 5.96 10.31 15.41
N GLU A 38 5.50 10.51 16.65
CA GLU A 38 4.43 11.45 16.98
C GLU A 38 4.82 12.91 16.71
N GLY A 39 6.09 13.26 16.91
CA GLY A 39 6.63 14.59 16.63
C GLY A 39 7.00 14.82 15.17
N GLY A 40 6.87 13.82 14.28
CA GLY A 40 7.25 13.93 12.87
C GLY A 40 8.74 14.17 12.63
N GLN A 41 9.62 13.68 13.51
CA GLN A 41 11.08 13.80 13.36
C GLN A 41 11.70 12.66 12.54
N GLY A 42 10.93 12.08 11.62
CA GLY A 42 11.32 10.88 10.88
C GLY A 42 11.17 9.58 11.67
N SER A 43 10.82 8.51 10.97
CA SER A 43 10.69 7.15 11.51
C SER A 43 10.73 6.13 10.39
N THR A 44 11.10 4.90 10.73
CA THR A 44 11.05 3.80 9.76
C THR A 44 9.60 3.37 9.52
N VAL A 45 9.33 2.81 8.33
CA VAL A 45 8.03 2.19 8.02
C VAL A 45 7.71 1.08 9.03
N LYS A 46 8.71 0.31 9.49
CA LYS A 46 8.54 -0.71 10.54
C LYS A 46 7.99 -0.10 11.82
N THR A 47 8.54 1.04 12.28
CA THR A 47 8.06 1.77 13.46
C THR A 47 6.60 2.19 13.30
N LEU A 48 6.25 2.76 12.15
CA LEU A 48 4.88 3.17 11.84
C LEU A 48 3.91 1.97 11.86
N VAL A 49 4.26 0.87 11.19
CA VAL A 49 3.46 -0.35 11.14
C VAL A 49 3.25 -0.94 12.54
N SER A 50 4.31 -1.02 13.36
CA SER A 50 4.21 -1.51 14.74
C SER A 50 3.24 -0.66 15.58
N VAL A 51 3.33 0.66 15.48
CA VAL A 51 2.42 1.57 16.20
C VAL A 51 0.98 1.43 15.71
N LEU A 52 0.76 1.36 14.39
CA LEU A 52 -0.58 1.14 13.82
C LEU A 52 -1.18 -0.21 14.26
N ARG A 53 -0.39 -1.28 14.35
CA ARG A 53 -0.86 -2.56 14.90
C ARG A 53 -1.24 -2.43 16.37
N ALA A 54 -0.39 -1.82 17.19
CA ALA A 54 -0.66 -1.60 18.61
C ALA A 54 -1.90 -0.71 18.87
N LEU A 55 -2.21 0.19 17.94
CA LEU A 55 -3.44 1.00 17.96
C LEU A 55 -4.66 0.32 17.32
N GLY A 56 -4.49 -0.86 16.71
CA GLY A 56 -5.56 -1.58 16.01
C GLY A 56 -6.01 -0.93 14.70
N ARG A 57 -5.12 -0.20 14.01
CA ARG A 57 -5.38 0.55 12.76
C ARG A 57 -4.46 0.15 11.61
N HIS A 58 -3.87 -1.05 11.64
CA HIS A 58 -3.00 -1.53 10.56
C HIS A 58 -3.72 -1.65 9.21
N GLU A 59 -5.03 -1.91 9.22
CA GLU A 59 -5.88 -1.94 8.02
C GLU A 59 -5.90 -0.63 7.21
N TRP A 60 -5.57 0.52 7.82
CA TRP A 60 -5.42 1.77 7.07
C TRP A 60 -4.32 1.72 6.01
N LEU A 61 -3.35 0.83 6.16
CA LEU A 61 -2.33 0.65 5.14
C LEU A 61 -2.90 0.05 3.84
N ASN A 62 -4.01 -0.69 3.93
CA ASN A 62 -4.67 -1.29 2.77
C ASN A 62 -5.29 -0.22 1.85
N THR A 63 -5.54 0.99 2.35
CA THR A 63 -6.10 2.10 1.56
C THR A 63 -5.04 2.95 0.87
N ILE A 64 -3.74 2.68 1.10
CA ILE A 64 -2.64 3.42 0.46
C ILE A 64 -2.45 2.95 -0.99
N ALA A 65 -2.68 1.66 -1.25
CA ALA A 65 -2.61 1.13 -2.60
C ALA A 65 -3.88 1.49 -3.38
N PRO A 66 -3.78 1.78 -4.69
CA PRO A 66 -4.96 1.93 -5.53
C PRO A 66 -5.74 0.60 -5.52
N ILE A 67 -7.02 0.67 -5.18
CA ILE A 67 -7.95 -0.44 -5.38
C ILE A 67 -7.96 -0.67 -6.89
N ALA A 68 -7.64 -1.89 -7.34
CA ALA A 68 -7.70 -2.24 -8.75
C ALA A 68 -9.15 -2.08 -9.24
N THR A 69 -9.49 -0.90 -9.73
CA THR A 69 -10.72 -0.69 -10.48
C THR A 69 -10.56 -1.49 -11.76
N ILE A 70 -11.33 -2.57 -11.88
CA ILE A 70 -11.51 -3.25 -13.15
C ILE A 70 -11.98 -2.17 -14.12
N ASN A 71 -11.12 -1.76 -15.05
CA ASN A 71 -11.50 -0.80 -16.07
C ASN A 71 -12.50 -1.53 -16.99
N PRO A 72 -13.76 -1.12 -17.08
CA PRO A 72 -14.76 -1.85 -17.86
C PRO A 72 -14.36 -1.98 -19.35
N LEU A 73 -13.51 -1.07 -19.84
CA LEU A 73 -12.94 -1.11 -21.19
C LEU A 73 -11.88 -2.22 -21.39
N ALA A 74 -11.35 -2.81 -20.32
CA ALA A 74 -10.46 -3.96 -20.39
C ALA A 74 -11.22 -5.26 -20.70
N LEU A 75 -12.54 -5.31 -20.43
CA LEU A 75 -13.41 -6.46 -20.73
C LEU A 75 -13.91 -6.45 -22.19
N THR A 76 -13.89 -5.30 -22.87
CA THR A 76 -14.45 -5.12 -24.22
C THR A 76 -13.43 -5.22 -25.34
N ARG A 77 -12.17 -5.58 -25.07
CA ARG A 77 -11.25 -5.95 -26.15
C ARG A 77 -11.62 -7.33 -26.65
N GLU A 78 -12.58 -7.39 -27.57
CA GLU A 78 -12.72 -8.53 -28.47
C GLU A 78 -11.32 -8.82 -29.05
N ALA A 79 -10.77 -9.99 -28.72
CA ALA A 79 -9.47 -10.39 -29.22
C ALA A 79 -9.59 -10.52 -30.74
N GLN A 80 -9.11 -9.52 -31.49
CA GLN A 80 -9.05 -9.65 -32.94
C GLN A 80 -8.25 -10.91 -33.28
N PRO A 81 -8.82 -11.84 -34.07
CA PRO A 81 -8.13 -13.06 -34.42
C PRO A 81 -6.84 -12.69 -35.16
N ARG A 82 -5.70 -13.21 -34.69
CA ARG A 82 -4.40 -13.00 -35.32
C ARG A 82 -4.46 -13.54 -36.75
N GLN A 83 -4.47 -12.63 -37.73
CA GLN A 83 -4.36 -13.01 -39.13
C GLN A 83 -2.89 -13.37 -39.42
N ARG A 84 -2.61 -14.67 -39.61
CA ARG A 84 -1.28 -15.11 -40.03
C ARG A 84 -1.04 -14.67 -41.48
N ALA A 85 0.07 -13.98 -41.72
CA ALA A 85 0.60 -13.82 -43.06
C ALA A 85 1.10 -15.20 -43.54
N SER A 86 0.29 -15.93 -44.31
CA SER A 86 0.77 -17.10 -45.04
C SER A 86 1.45 -16.63 -46.32
N HIS A 87 2.71 -17.00 -46.53
CA HIS A 87 3.35 -16.85 -47.83
C HIS A 87 2.60 -17.69 -48.87
N SER A 88 2.21 -17.06 -49.99
CA SER A 88 1.66 -17.77 -51.15
C SER A 88 2.67 -18.79 -51.64
N ARG A 89 2.35 -20.07 -51.50
CA ARG A 89 3.16 -21.17 -52.03
C ARG A 89 2.90 -21.21 -53.54
N ARG A 90 3.77 -20.57 -54.33
CA ARG A 90 3.80 -20.73 -55.80
C ARG A 90 3.76 -22.21 -56.14
N THR A 91 2.64 -22.67 -56.69
CA THR A 91 2.49 -24.00 -57.26
C THR A 91 3.43 -24.08 -58.47
N ARG A 92 4.47 -24.90 -58.37
CA ARG A 92 5.24 -25.33 -59.55
C ARG A 92 4.31 -26.23 -60.36
N SER A 93 3.74 -25.70 -61.44
CA SER A 93 3.11 -26.52 -62.46
C SER A 93 4.24 -27.11 -63.30
N GLY A 94 4.33 -28.44 -63.31
CA GLY A 94 5.18 -29.18 -64.23
C GLY A 94 4.53 -29.25 -65.61
N ALA A 95 5.36 -29.10 -66.64
CA ALA A 95 5.30 -29.74 -67.94
C ALA A 95 6.69 -29.56 -68.58
#